data_AF-A0A0Q9XYM7-F1
#
_entry.id   AF-A0A0Q9XYM7-F1
#
_cell.length_a   1.000
_cell.length_b   1.000
_cell.length_c   1.000
_cell.angle_alpha   90.00
_cell.angle_beta   90.00
_cell.angle_gamma   90.00
#
_symmetry.space_group_name_H-M   'P 1'
#
loop_
_entity.id
_entity.type
_entity.pdbx_description
1 polymer ?
#
loop_
_entity_poly.entity_id
_entity_poly.type
_entity_poly.pdbx_seq_one_letter_code
_entity_poly.pdbx_strand_id
1 'polypeptide(L)'
;AFTEKELLERMQHFGLKKGQKYLILFIQLFGLSKLQGKFLAGDEGLVTFLAGNVTKELMHQMNITGQIINFYDLSLGLFITIPQEETQEEIEAKTHQLSETMITSINGICHMDVVIGISRITNTIQEIHSIFEETKNALSLRKWKGL
;
A
#
# COMPACT_ATOMS: atom_id res chain seq x y z
N ALA A 1 -7.48 -25.64 -5.91
CA ALA A 1 -6.68 -24.40 -5.88
C ALA A 1 -6.22 -24.10 -7.30
N PHE A 2 -6.18 -22.83 -7.71
CA PHE A 2 -5.69 -22.44 -9.05
C PHE A 2 -4.17 -22.58 -9.12
N THR A 3 -3.65 -22.99 -10.26
CA THR A 3 -2.22 -22.98 -10.57
C THR A 3 -1.73 -21.55 -10.84
N GLU A 4 -0.42 -21.31 -10.69
CA GLU A 4 0.19 -20.00 -10.98
C GLU A 4 -0.09 -19.55 -12.43
N LYS A 5 -0.07 -20.49 -13.38
CA LYS A 5 -0.39 -20.22 -14.79
C LYS A 5 -1.83 -19.75 -14.96
N GLU A 6 -2.80 -20.43 -14.35
CA GLU A 6 -4.22 -20.05 -14.44
C GLU A 6 -4.47 -18.68 -13.79
N LEU A 7 -3.79 -18.37 -12.69
CA LEU A 7 -3.89 -17.07 -12.04
C LEU A 7 -3.29 -15.96 -12.91
N LEU A 8 -2.12 -16.18 -13.51
CA LEU A 8 -1.49 -15.24 -14.44
C LEU A 8 -2.37 -14.97 -15.67
N GLU A 9 -2.98 -16.00 -16.25
CA GLU A 9 -3.91 -15.87 -17.38
C GLU A 9 -5.14 -15.05 -17.01
N ARG A 10 -5.71 -15.30 -15.82
CA ARG A 10 -6.80 -14.47 -15.30
C ARG A 10 -6.38 -13.03 -15.06
N MET A 11 -5.24 -12.81 -14.42
CA MET A 11 -4.75 -11.47 -14.08
C MET A 11 -4.39 -10.65 -15.34
N GLN A 12 -3.99 -11.30 -16.43
CA GLN A 12 -3.83 -10.64 -17.73
C GLN A 12 -5.12 -10.04 -18.27
N HIS A 13 -6.27 -10.69 -18.08
CA HIS A 13 -7.57 -10.10 -18.42
C HIS A 13 -7.89 -8.84 -17.61
N PHE A 14 -7.24 -8.67 -16.43
CA PHE A 14 -7.32 -7.48 -15.60
C PHE A 14 -6.17 -6.48 -15.86
N GLY A 15 -5.40 -6.66 -16.94
CA GLY A 15 -4.35 -5.74 -17.38
C GLY A 15 -2.96 -6.02 -16.81
N LEU A 16 -2.78 -7.12 -16.07
CA LEU A 16 -1.48 -7.48 -15.51
C LEU A 16 -0.54 -8.02 -16.59
N LYS A 17 0.69 -7.48 -16.67
CA LYS A 17 1.69 -7.94 -17.63
C LYS A 17 2.39 -9.21 -17.15
N LYS A 18 2.82 -10.07 -18.08
CA LYS A 18 3.72 -11.19 -17.79
C LYS A 18 5.11 -10.67 -17.42
N GLY A 19 5.83 -11.44 -16.60
CA GLY A 19 7.19 -11.10 -16.21
C GLY A 19 7.23 -9.79 -15.45
N GLN A 20 6.53 -9.73 -14.31
CA GLN A 20 6.60 -8.62 -13.37
C GLN A 20 7.01 -9.15 -12.01
N LYS A 21 7.58 -8.27 -11.19
CA LYS A 21 7.72 -8.47 -9.74
C LYS A 21 6.57 -7.75 -9.05
N TYR A 22 6.23 -8.20 -7.86
CA TYR A 22 5.12 -7.68 -7.09
C TYR A 22 5.59 -7.24 -5.71
N LEU A 23 5.07 -6.11 -5.26
CA LEU A 23 5.31 -5.56 -3.94
C LEU A 23 3.99 -5.07 -3.36
N ILE A 24 3.81 -5.28 -2.06
CA ILE A 24 2.63 -4.85 -1.34
C ILE A 24 3.04 -3.83 -0.28
N LEU A 25 2.34 -2.71 -0.25
CA LEU A 25 2.38 -1.79 0.89
C LEU A 25 1.06 -1.85 1.63
N PHE A 26 1.12 -1.92 2.95
CA PHE A 26 -0.04 -1.72 3.81
C PHE A 26 0.14 -0.41 4.57
N ILE A 27 -0.78 0.52 4.38
CA ILE A 27 -0.75 1.85 4.99
C ILE A 27 -1.82 1.88 6.06
N GLN A 28 -1.46 2.31 7.26
CA GLN A 28 -2.39 2.52 8.35
C GLN A 28 -2.30 3.97 8.84
N LEU A 29 -3.45 4.62 8.92
CA LEU A 29 -3.63 5.96 9.46
C LEU A 29 -4.08 5.88 10.92
N PHE A 30 -3.58 6.79 11.76
CA PHE A 30 -3.93 6.88 13.17
C PHE A 30 -4.05 8.34 13.62
N GLY A 31 -4.64 8.54 14.80
CA GLY A 31 -4.74 9.86 15.40
C GLY A 31 -6.02 10.62 15.03
N LEU A 32 -7.05 9.94 14.54
CA LEU A 32 -8.33 10.57 14.20
C LEU A 32 -8.91 11.36 15.39
N SER A 33 -8.79 10.81 16.60
CA SER A 33 -9.22 11.46 17.85
C SER A 33 -8.43 12.72 18.21
N LYS A 34 -7.24 12.94 17.62
CA LYS A 34 -6.42 14.14 17.83
C LYS A 34 -6.84 15.30 16.93
N LEU A 35 -7.73 15.07 15.97
CA LEU A 35 -8.16 16.08 14.99
C LEU A 35 -9.20 16.99 15.62
N GLN A 36 -8.78 18.16 16.10
CA GLN A 36 -9.67 19.19 16.61
C GLN A 36 -10.48 19.82 15.46
N GLY A 37 -11.59 19.19 15.09
CA GLY A 37 -12.62 19.77 14.21
C GLY A 37 -12.43 19.60 12.70
N LYS A 38 -11.31 19.03 12.22
CA LYS A 38 -11.10 18.77 10.78
C LYS A 38 -11.86 17.53 10.28
N PHE A 39 -11.95 16.52 11.13
CA PHE A 39 -12.67 15.27 10.88
C PHE A 39 -13.32 14.83 12.20
N LEU A 40 -14.52 14.26 12.11
CA LEU A 40 -15.30 13.77 13.23
C LEU A 40 -15.22 12.23 13.30
N ALA A 41 -15.59 11.66 14.45
CA ALA A 41 -15.84 10.22 14.51
C ALA A 41 -16.96 9.86 13.52
N GLY A 42 -16.74 8.87 12.66
CA GLY A 42 -17.60 8.57 11.51
C GLY A 42 -17.04 9.04 10.15
N ASP A 43 -16.00 9.89 10.13
CA ASP A 43 -15.34 10.34 8.90
C ASP A 43 -14.19 9.43 8.46
N GLU A 44 -14.01 8.26 9.07
CA GLU A 44 -12.92 7.32 8.77
C GLU A 44 -12.84 7.02 7.27
N GLY A 45 -13.99 6.75 6.65
CA GLY A 45 -14.08 6.48 5.21
C GLY A 45 -13.63 7.68 4.36
N LEU A 46 -13.97 8.91 4.77
CA LEU A 46 -13.60 10.14 4.07
C LEU A 46 -12.09 10.42 4.19
N VAL A 47 -11.53 10.27 5.40
CA VAL A 47 -10.09 10.40 5.64
C VAL A 47 -9.31 9.38 4.81
N THR A 48 -9.76 8.13 4.83
CA THR A 48 -9.11 7.05 4.06
C THR A 48 -9.21 7.30 2.56
N PHE A 49 -10.35 7.83 2.08
CA PHE A 49 -10.52 8.25 0.70
C PHE A 49 -9.56 9.39 0.30
N LEU A 50 -9.42 10.41 1.13
CA LEU A 50 -8.48 11.51 0.87
C LEU A 50 -7.04 11.01 0.82
N ALA A 51 -6.63 10.17 1.78
CA ALA A 51 -5.31 9.54 1.78
C ALA A 51 -5.09 8.69 0.51
N GLY A 52 -6.08 7.92 0.09
CA GLY A 52 -6.03 7.14 -1.15
C GLY A 52 -5.81 8.00 -2.39
N ASN A 53 -6.43 9.18 -2.45
CA ASN A 53 -6.22 10.13 -3.56
C ASN A 53 -4.81 10.73 -3.54
N VAL A 54 -4.30 11.10 -2.36
CA VAL A 54 -2.91 11.58 -2.21
C VAL A 54 -1.94 10.50 -2.66
N THR A 55 -2.13 9.26 -2.21
CA THR A 55 -1.29 8.12 -2.61
C THR A 55 -1.35 7.88 -4.12
N LYS A 56 -2.53 7.99 -4.75
CA LYS A 56 -2.70 7.84 -6.20
C LYS A 56 -1.89 8.89 -6.98
N GLU A 57 -1.96 10.14 -6.55
CA GLU A 57 -1.22 11.24 -7.16
C GLU A 57 0.29 11.01 -7.04
N LEU A 58 0.78 10.61 -5.87
CA LEU A 58 2.21 10.33 -5.65
C LEU A 58 2.70 9.15 -6.50
N MET A 59 1.92 8.06 -6.60
CA MET A 59 2.26 6.95 -7.49
C MET A 59 2.37 7.40 -8.94
N HIS A 60 1.45 8.25 -9.40
CA HIS A 60 1.50 8.81 -10.75
C HIS A 60 2.75 9.68 -10.98
N GLN A 61 3.05 10.61 -10.05
CA GLN A 61 4.22 11.50 -10.15
C GLN A 61 5.55 10.74 -10.16
N MET A 62 5.63 9.63 -9.43
CA MET A 62 6.82 8.77 -9.35
C MET A 62 6.85 7.68 -10.43
N ASN A 63 5.89 7.67 -11.35
CA ASN A 63 5.74 6.67 -12.41
C ASN A 63 5.67 5.23 -11.88
N ILE A 64 5.01 5.03 -10.74
CA ILE A 64 4.81 3.74 -10.08
C ILE A 64 3.50 3.14 -10.58
N THR A 65 3.60 1.94 -11.17
CA THR A 65 2.43 1.21 -11.66
C THR A 65 1.88 0.31 -10.57
N GLY A 66 0.59 0.48 -10.25
CA GLY A 66 -0.06 -0.36 -9.24
C GLY A 66 -1.52 -0.01 -9.05
N GLN A 67 -2.13 -0.67 -8.07
CA GLN A 67 -3.52 -0.48 -7.67
C GLN A 67 -3.60 -0.11 -6.20
N ILE A 68 -4.55 0.76 -5.86
CA ILE A 68 -4.86 1.15 -4.48
C ILE A 68 -6.19 0.52 -4.09
N ILE A 69 -6.20 -0.15 -2.96
CA ILE A 69 -7.37 -0.74 -2.32
C ILE A 69 -7.66 0.11 -1.08
N ASN A 70 -8.82 0.76 -1.07
CA ASN A 70 -9.32 1.48 0.10
C ASN A 70 -10.17 0.52 0.94
N PHE A 71 -9.78 0.27 2.19
CA PHE A 71 -10.53 -0.60 3.11
C PHE A 71 -11.58 0.17 3.93
N TYR A 72 -11.63 1.50 3.78
CA TYR A 72 -12.57 2.42 4.42
C TYR A 72 -12.52 2.42 5.96
N ASP A 73 -11.45 1.89 6.54
CA ASP A 73 -11.25 1.71 7.97
C ASP A 73 -9.92 2.32 8.48
N LEU A 74 -9.52 3.46 7.89
CA LEU A 74 -8.22 4.11 8.11
C LEU A 74 -7.03 3.27 7.63
N SER A 75 -7.26 2.33 6.71
CA SER A 75 -6.18 1.56 6.06
C SER A 75 -6.30 1.52 4.53
N LEU A 76 -5.14 1.43 3.88
CA LEU A 76 -5.00 1.28 2.44
C LEU A 76 -4.06 0.12 2.11
N GLY A 77 -4.39 -0.63 1.08
CA GLY A 77 -3.49 -1.60 0.46
C GLY A 77 -3.00 -1.09 -0.88
N LEU A 78 -1.71 -1.13 -1.12
CA LEU A 78 -1.11 -0.86 -2.43
C LEU A 78 -0.55 -2.16 -2.99
N PHE A 79 -0.94 -2.46 -4.22
CA PHE A 79 -0.39 -3.55 -5.00
C PHE A 79 0.42 -2.98 -6.16
N ILE A 80 1.73 -3.09 -6.09
CA ILE A 80 2.66 -2.51 -7.06
C ILE A 80 3.18 -3.60 -7.99
N THR A 81 3.15 -3.32 -9.29
CA THR A 81 3.76 -4.16 -10.34
C THR A 81 5.04 -3.50 -10.81
N ILE A 82 6.12 -4.27 -10.88
CA ILE A 82 7.46 -3.79 -11.13
C ILE A 82 8.03 -4.52 -12.35
N PRO A 83 8.68 -3.84 -13.30
CA PRO A 83 9.42 -4.47 -14.39
C PRO A 83 10.45 -5.48 -13.87
N GLN A 84 10.66 -6.58 -14.59
CA GLN A 84 11.62 -7.62 -14.18
C GLN A 84 13.06 -7.12 -14.16
N GLU A 85 13.35 -6.10 -14.97
CA GLU A 85 14.66 -5.51 -15.18
C GLU A 85 15.11 -4.62 -14.00
N GLU A 86 14.19 -4.13 -13.17
CA GLU A 86 14.55 -3.29 -12.02
C GLU A 86 15.30 -4.11 -10.96
N THR A 87 16.43 -3.61 -10.48
CA THR A 87 17.22 -4.30 -9.44
C THR A 87 16.52 -4.20 -8.08
N GLN A 88 16.91 -5.07 -7.15
CA GLN A 88 16.34 -5.03 -5.80
C GLN A 88 16.62 -3.68 -5.12
N GLU A 89 17.83 -3.15 -5.28
CA GLU A 89 18.22 -1.85 -4.71
C GLU A 89 17.39 -0.69 -5.28
N GLU A 90 17.11 -0.70 -6.59
CA GLU A 90 16.25 0.29 -7.22
C GLU A 90 14.82 0.24 -6.69
N ILE A 91 14.28 -0.96 -6.52
CA ILE A 91 12.94 -1.19 -5.97
C ILE A 91 12.87 -0.69 -4.52
N GLU A 92 13.85 -1.07 -3.70
CA GLU A 92 13.92 -0.66 -2.30
C GLU A 92 14.02 0.86 -2.18
N ALA A 93 14.91 1.50 -2.95
CA ALA A 93 15.08 2.95 -2.95
C ALA A 93 13.79 3.69 -3.35
N LYS A 94 13.16 3.30 -4.47
CA LYS A 94 11.89 3.89 -4.93
C LYS A 94 10.78 3.70 -3.91
N THR A 95 10.69 2.51 -3.30
CA THR A 95 9.66 2.19 -2.31
C THR A 95 9.86 2.99 -1.02
N HIS A 96 11.10 3.15 -0.57
CA HIS A 96 11.43 3.98 0.58
C HIS A 96 11.06 5.44 0.32
N GLN A 97 11.47 5.98 -0.82
CA GLN A 97 11.15 7.35 -1.21
C GLN A 97 9.63 7.58 -1.33
N LEU A 98 8.90 6.65 -1.94
CA LEU A 98 7.44 6.71 -2.02
C LEU A 98 6.84 6.71 -0.60
N SER A 99 7.32 5.85 0.29
CA SER A 99 6.84 5.73 1.66
C SER A 99 7.04 7.00 2.48
N GLU A 100 8.24 7.59 2.44
CA GLU A 100 8.53 8.86 3.13
C GLU A 100 7.69 10.01 2.59
N THR A 101 7.52 10.08 1.26
CA THR A 101 6.70 11.10 0.61
C THR A 101 5.24 10.92 1.00
N MET A 102 4.71 9.68 1.00
CA MET A 102 3.36 9.38 1.46
C MET A 102 3.15 9.79 2.92
N ILE A 103 4.06 9.43 3.83
CA ILE A 103 3.97 9.79 5.25
C ILE A 103 3.89 11.32 5.39
N THR A 104 4.79 12.05 4.73
CA THR A 104 4.87 13.51 4.81
C THR A 104 3.62 14.18 4.23
N SER A 105 3.19 13.78 3.03
CA SER A 105 2.03 14.37 2.35
C SER A 105 0.72 14.06 3.04
N ILE A 106 0.50 12.80 3.47
CA ILE A 106 -0.72 12.42 4.16
C ILE A 106 -0.76 13.06 5.55
N ASN A 107 0.36 13.14 6.27
CA ASN A 107 0.40 13.87 7.53
C ASN A 107 0.07 15.35 7.35
N GLY A 108 0.68 16.04 6.39
CA GLY A 108 0.40 17.46 6.13
C GLY A 108 -1.05 17.74 5.69
N ILE A 109 -1.64 16.86 4.87
CA ILE A 109 -3.00 17.04 4.34
C ILE A 109 -4.04 16.56 5.34
N CYS A 110 -3.91 15.34 5.86
CA CYS A 110 -4.92 14.70 6.70
C CYS A 110 -4.71 14.97 8.21
N HIS A 111 -3.54 15.46 8.62
CA HIS A 111 -3.15 15.64 10.03
C HIS A 111 -3.15 14.32 10.81
N MET A 112 -2.88 13.22 10.11
CA MET A 112 -2.88 11.86 10.64
C MET A 112 -1.45 11.33 10.76
N ASP A 113 -1.21 10.53 11.79
CA ASP A 113 0.00 9.72 11.89
C ASP A 113 -0.12 8.55 10.89
N VAL A 114 0.97 8.23 10.19
CA VAL A 114 0.99 7.20 9.13
C VAL A 114 2.06 6.17 9.44
N VAL A 115 1.70 4.89 9.35
CA VAL A 115 2.67 3.79 9.37
C VAL A 115 2.49 2.96 8.11
N ILE A 116 3.61 2.63 7.46
CA ILE A 116 3.65 1.87 6.22
C ILE A 116 4.41 0.58 6.48
N GLY A 117 3.79 -0.55 6.15
CA GLY A 117 4.41 -1.87 6.11
C GLY A 117 4.76 -2.20 4.68
N ILE A 118 6.01 -2.58 4.46
CA ILE A 118 6.55 -2.93 3.16
C ILE A 118 6.73 -4.44 3.14
N SER A 119 6.16 -5.12 2.16
CA SER A 119 6.29 -6.57 2.02
C SER A 119 7.63 -6.98 1.44
N ARG A 120 7.93 -8.29 1.46
CA ARG A 120 8.93 -8.86 0.56
C ARG A 120 8.48 -8.74 -0.90
N ILE A 121 9.44 -8.69 -1.82
CA ILE A 121 9.19 -8.76 -3.27
C ILE A 121 8.90 -10.22 -3.65
N THR A 122 7.94 -10.45 -4.56
CA THR A 122 7.68 -11.79 -5.13
C THR A 122 7.48 -11.73 -6.63
N ASN A 123 7.74 -12.84 -7.31
CA ASN A 123 7.43 -13.03 -8.74
C ASN A 123 6.22 -13.96 -8.93
N THR A 124 5.54 -14.33 -7.85
CA THR A 124 4.51 -15.37 -7.84
C THR A 124 3.19 -14.80 -7.33
N ILE A 125 2.15 -14.86 -8.16
CA ILE A 125 0.83 -14.33 -7.84
C ILE A 125 0.17 -15.12 -6.71
N GLN A 126 0.40 -16.44 -6.64
CA GLN A 126 -0.10 -17.28 -5.54
C GLN A 126 0.32 -16.79 -4.15
N GLU A 127 1.49 -16.15 -4.04
CA GLU A 127 2.01 -15.67 -2.76
C GLU A 127 1.44 -14.31 -2.33
N ILE A 128 0.79 -13.56 -3.24
CA ILE A 128 0.32 -12.19 -2.97
C ILE A 128 -0.60 -12.16 -1.74
N HIS A 129 -1.51 -13.13 -1.62
CA HIS A 129 -2.44 -13.17 -0.49
C HIS A 129 -1.73 -13.42 0.84
N SER A 130 -0.82 -14.40 0.92
CA SER A 130 -0.09 -14.68 2.15
C SER A 130 0.85 -13.52 2.53
N ILE A 131 1.54 -12.94 1.53
CA ILE A 131 2.41 -11.78 1.73
C ILE A 131 1.64 -10.57 2.24
N PHE A 132 0.42 -10.33 1.73
CA PHE A 132 -0.46 -9.28 2.21
C PHE A 132 -0.79 -9.46 3.69
N GLU A 133 -1.24 -10.66 4.08
CA GLU A 133 -1.59 -10.97 5.47
C GLU A 133 -0.38 -10.87 6.40
N GLU A 134 0.79 -11.38 5.99
CA GLU A 134 2.06 -11.24 6.73
C GLU A 134 2.41 -9.77 6.97
N THR A 135 2.33 -8.93 5.93
CA THR A 135 2.65 -7.50 6.00
C THR A 135 1.69 -6.74 6.93
N LYS A 136 0.40 -7.02 6.83
CA LYS A 136 -0.65 -6.46 7.70
C LYS A 136 -0.47 -6.88 9.16
N ASN A 137 -0.15 -8.14 9.40
CA ASN A 137 0.06 -8.68 10.75
C ASN A 137 1.33 -8.10 11.39
N ALA A 138 2.42 -7.93 10.62
CA ALA A 138 3.66 -7.34 11.10
C ALA A 138 3.46 -5.89 11.61
N LEU A 139 2.61 -5.11 10.94
CA LEU A 139 2.22 -3.78 11.41
C LEU A 139 1.35 -3.80 12.67
N SER A 140 0.42 -4.74 12.74
CA SER A 140 -0.47 -4.90 13.89
C SER A 140 0.29 -5.27 15.17
N LEU A 141 1.36 -6.06 15.05
CA LEU A 141 2.29 -6.37 16.15
C LEU A 141 3.04 -5.14 16.66
N ARG A 142 3.34 -4.16 15.82
CA ARG A 142 3.95 -2.88 16.26
C ARG A 142 2.98 -2.02 17.06
N LYS A 143 1.66 -2.06 16.78
CA LYS A 143 0.64 -1.35 17.58
C LYS A 143 0.65 -1.81 19.05
N TRP A 144 0.98 -3.08 19.32
CA TRP A 144 1.03 -3.64 20.69
C TRP A 144 2.24 -3.18 21.51
N LYS A 145 3.39 -2.88 20.87
CA LYS A 145 4.62 -2.48 21.58
C LYS A 145 4.73 -0.97 21.85
N GLY A 146 3.82 -0.16 21.30
CA GLY A 146 3.82 1.30 21.38
C GLY A 146 2.68 1.92 22.21
N LEU A 147 1.98 1.12 23.02
CA LEU A 147 0.98 1.56 24.00
C LEU A 147 1.53 1.40 25.42
#